data_AF-A0A929HRB1-F1
#
_entry.id   AF-A0A929HRB1-F1
#
_cell.length_a   1.000
_cell.length_b   1.000
_cell.length_c   1.000
_cell.angle_alpha   90.00
_cell.angle_beta   90.00
_cell.angle_gamma   90.00
#
_symmetry.space_group_name_H-M   'P 1'
#
loop_
_entity.id
_entity.type
_entity.pdbx_description
1 polymer ?
#
loop_
_entity_poly.entity_id
_entity_poly.type
_entity_poly.pdbx_seq_one_letter_code
_entity_poly.pdbx_strand_id
1 'polypeptide(L)'
;EIEGFPQEKAVLMKHMVLSHHGVLEYGSPKVPMTVEAVILSFIDDLDAKVEATQRYIKNDAGESNWTAYHRMMGRYLFKGFPSDDDGVADDNAAEAATNGNKKAELDLF
;
A
#
# COMPACT_ATOMS: atom_id res chain seq x y z
N GLU A 1 -30.13 -17.56 -2.03
CA GLU A 1 -30.27 -17.21 -3.47
C GLU A 1 -31.13 -15.95 -3.54
N ILE A 2 -30.81 -14.99 -4.42
CA ILE A 2 -31.57 -13.74 -4.55
C ILE A 2 -32.58 -13.93 -5.67
N GLU A 3 -33.87 -13.84 -5.35
CA GLU A 3 -34.97 -14.01 -6.31
C GLU A 3 -34.87 -12.94 -7.42
N GLY A 4 -34.99 -13.37 -8.68
CA GLY A 4 -34.91 -12.49 -9.85
C GLY A 4 -33.49 -12.03 -10.25
N PHE A 5 -32.42 -12.45 -9.56
CA PHE A 5 -31.07 -12.08 -9.95
C PHE A 5 -30.60 -12.82 -11.22
N PRO A 6 -30.00 -12.14 -12.22
CA PRO A 6 -29.58 -12.79 -13.46
C PRO A 6 -28.54 -13.90 -13.22
N GLN A 7 -28.83 -15.10 -13.71
CA GLN A 7 -27.98 -16.28 -13.52
C GLN A 7 -26.56 -16.08 -14.08
N GLU A 8 -26.44 -15.45 -15.24
CA GLU A 8 -25.15 -15.14 -15.86
C GLU A 8 -24.27 -14.28 -14.96
N LYS A 9 -24.83 -13.18 -14.42
CA LYS A 9 -24.11 -12.31 -13.49
C LYS A 9 -23.69 -13.06 -12.22
N ALA A 10 -24.51 -14.00 -11.75
CA ALA A 10 -24.18 -14.83 -10.59
C ALA A 10 -22.96 -15.71 -10.85
N VAL A 11 -22.85 -16.27 -12.05
CA VAL A 11 -21.70 -17.08 -12.46
C VAL A 11 -20.44 -16.23 -12.56
N LEU A 12 -20.51 -15.07 -13.23
CA LEU A 12 -19.38 -14.15 -13.36
C LEU A 12 -18.89 -13.65 -12.00
N MET A 13 -19.80 -13.30 -11.09
CA MET A 13 -19.46 -12.83 -9.75
C MET A 13 -18.83 -13.94 -8.90
N LYS A 14 -19.34 -15.18 -8.99
CA LYS A 14 -18.69 -16.33 -8.35
C LYS A 14 -17.28 -16.56 -8.91
N HIS A 15 -17.10 -16.44 -10.22
CA HIS A 15 -15.77 -16.54 -10.84
C HIS A 15 -14.82 -15.50 -10.28
N MET A 16 -15.24 -14.22 -10.20
CA MET A 16 -14.43 -13.14 -9.61
C MET A 16 -13.97 -13.47 -8.19
N VAL A 17 -14.89 -13.88 -7.30
CA VAL A 17 -14.56 -14.23 -5.91
C VAL A 17 -13.63 -15.44 -5.84
N LEU A 18 -13.84 -16.46 -6.67
CA LEU A 18 -12.97 -17.64 -6.67
C LEU A 18 -11.59 -17.35 -7.25
N SER A 19 -11.48 -16.44 -8.22
CA SER A 19 -10.24 -16.22 -8.96
C SER A 19 -9.37 -15.06 -8.47
N HIS A 20 -9.85 -14.23 -7.55
CA HIS A 20 -9.21 -12.94 -7.24
C HIS A 20 -7.74 -13.00 -6.78
N HIS A 21 -7.24 -14.09 -6.19
CA HIS A 21 -5.81 -14.18 -5.87
C HIS A 21 -4.89 -14.41 -7.09
N GLY A 22 -5.43 -14.44 -8.31
CA GLY A 22 -4.67 -14.37 -9.55
C GLY A 22 -4.12 -15.71 -10.04
N VAL A 23 -3.33 -16.39 -9.21
CA VAL A 23 -2.69 -17.67 -9.56
C VAL A 23 -3.04 -18.76 -8.55
N LEU A 24 -2.88 -20.02 -8.96
CA LEU A 24 -3.28 -21.17 -8.15
C LEU A 24 -2.43 -21.26 -6.87
N GLU A 25 -1.17 -20.85 -6.95
CA GLU A 25 -0.20 -20.84 -5.85
C GLU A 25 -0.56 -19.84 -4.75
N TYR A 26 -1.34 -18.81 -5.05
CA TYR A 26 -1.78 -17.79 -4.09
C TYR A 26 -3.11 -18.14 -3.42
N GLY A 27 -3.52 -19.42 -3.49
CA GLY A 27 -4.73 -19.92 -2.84
C GLY A 27 -5.99 -19.78 -3.69
N SER A 28 -5.87 -19.36 -4.95
CA SER A 28 -7.02 -19.33 -5.84
C SER A 28 -7.31 -20.71 -6.45
N PRO A 29 -8.55 -21.22 -6.40
CA PRO A 29 -8.94 -22.43 -7.12
C PRO A 29 -8.99 -22.25 -8.65
N LYS A 30 -8.94 -21.01 -9.18
CA LYS A 30 -9.06 -20.69 -10.63
C LYS A 30 -8.32 -19.42 -11.00
N VAL A 31 -7.71 -19.38 -12.18
CA VAL A 31 -7.14 -18.11 -12.70
C VAL A 31 -8.26 -17.13 -13.13
N PRO A 32 -8.05 -15.80 -13.02
CA PRO A 32 -8.96 -14.81 -13.58
C PRO A 32 -9.13 -14.98 -15.09
N MET A 33 -10.38 -14.98 -15.58
CA MET A 33 -10.70 -15.22 -16.99
C MET A 33 -11.59 -14.15 -17.61
N THR A 34 -12.04 -13.17 -16.83
CA THR A 34 -12.78 -11.99 -17.31
C THR A 34 -11.98 -10.73 -17.02
N VAL A 35 -12.26 -9.66 -17.75
CA VAL A 35 -11.57 -8.37 -17.55
C VAL A 35 -11.77 -7.88 -16.11
N GLU A 36 -12.98 -8.00 -15.59
CA GLU A 36 -13.32 -7.61 -14.22
C GLU A 36 -12.57 -8.45 -13.18
N ALA A 37 -12.45 -9.77 -13.40
CA ALA A 37 -11.72 -10.66 -12.50
C ALA A 37 -10.21 -10.37 -12.51
N VAL A 38 -9.64 -10.07 -13.69
CA VAL A 38 -8.22 -9.69 -13.82
C VAL A 38 -7.96 -8.39 -13.09
N ILE A 39 -8.80 -7.36 -13.31
CA ILE A 39 -8.70 -6.09 -12.61
C ILE A 39 -8.81 -6.29 -11.10
N LEU A 40 -9.81 -7.05 -10.64
CA LEU A 40 -10.00 -7.34 -9.22
C LEU A 40 -8.74 -8.00 -8.62
N SER A 41 -8.11 -8.93 -9.34
CA SER A 41 -6.92 -9.60 -8.84
C SER A 41 -5.72 -8.67 -8.66
N PHE A 42 -5.57 -7.67 -9.53
CA PHE A 42 -4.53 -6.67 -9.37
C PHE A 42 -4.82 -5.69 -8.24
N ILE A 43 -6.10 -5.35 -8.03
CA ILE A 43 -6.51 -4.50 -6.91
C ILE A 43 -6.25 -5.21 -5.57
N ASP A 44 -6.57 -6.50 -5.46
CA ASP A 44 -6.33 -7.31 -4.26
C ASP A 44 -4.83 -7.39 -3.91
N ASP A 45 -3.98 -7.72 -4.88
CA ASP A 45 -2.53 -7.78 -4.70
C ASP A 45 -1.92 -6.40 -4.37
N LEU A 46 -2.42 -5.33 -5.01
CA LEU A 46 -2.00 -3.97 -4.72
C LEU A 46 -2.36 -3.56 -3.29
N ASP A 47 -3.58 -3.84 -2.84
CA ASP A 47 -4.05 -3.52 -1.48
C ASP A 47 -3.16 -4.17 -0.43
N ALA A 48 -2.87 -5.47 -0.58
CA ALA A 48 -1.98 -6.19 0.32
C ALA A 48 -0.56 -5.58 0.38
N LYS A 49 -0.01 -5.14 -0.76
CA LYS A 49 1.31 -4.51 -0.84
C LYS A 49 1.32 -3.11 -0.23
N VAL A 50 0.27 -2.33 -0.44
CA VAL A 50 0.12 -0.99 0.13
C VAL A 50 0.02 -1.09 1.65
N GLU A 51 -0.84 -1.96 2.18
CA GLU A 51 -0.97 -2.18 3.62
C GLU A 51 0.36 -2.65 4.24
N ALA A 52 1.05 -3.60 3.61
CA ALA A 52 2.35 -4.06 4.09
C ALA A 52 3.38 -2.91 4.13
N THR A 53 3.37 -2.04 3.12
CA THR A 53 4.25 -0.87 3.03
C THR A 53 3.93 0.14 4.13
N GLN A 54 2.65 0.51 4.29
CA GLN A 54 2.19 1.44 5.31
C GLN A 54 2.48 0.93 6.72
N ARG A 55 2.20 -0.35 6.99
CA ARG A 55 2.49 -0.98 8.28
C ARG A 55 3.98 -0.99 8.58
N TYR A 56 4.83 -1.20 7.59
CA TYR A 56 6.28 -1.14 7.81
C TYR A 56 6.74 0.28 8.13
N ILE A 57 6.32 1.27 7.35
CA ILE A 57 6.62 2.68 7.58
C ILE A 57 6.21 3.10 9.01
N LYS A 58 4.98 2.75 9.42
CA LYS A 58 4.43 3.11 10.73
C LYS A 58 5.20 2.49 11.91
N ASN A 59 5.79 1.31 11.72
CA ASN A 59 6.51 0.60 12.77
C ASN A 59 8.03 0.86 12.76
N ASP A 60 8.54 1.63 11.79
CA ASP A 60 9.95 2.01 11.73
C ASP A 60 10.25 3.10 12.76
N ALA A 61 11.06 2.75 13.76
CA ALA A 61 11.42 3.66 14.86
C ALA A 61 12.60 4.60 14.54
N GLY A 62 13.06 4.66 13.28
CA GLY A 62 14.17 5.53 12.90
C GLY A 62 13.77 7.00 12.90
N GLU A 63 14.69 7.90 13.27
CA GLU A 63 14.44 9.35 13.25
C GLU A 63 14.54 9.96 11.83
N SER A 64 15.09 9.21 10.87
CA SER A 64 15.18 9.62 9.46
C SER A 64 13.80 9.70 8.80
N ASN A 65 13.65 10.52 7.76
CA ASN A 65 12.47 10.52 6.88
C ASN A 65 12.38 9.27 5.98
N TRP A 66 13.37 8.39 6.05
CA TRP A 66 13.44 7.13 5.33
C TRP A 66 13.49 5.98 6.34
N THR A 67 12.87 4.86 5.99
CA THR A 67 13.02 3.61 6.76
C THR A 67 14.43 3.06 6.65
N ALA A 68 14.77 2.05 7.46
CA ALA A 68 15.87 1.15 7.13
C ALA A 68 15.63 0.40 5.79
N TYR A 69 16.68 -0.22 5.24
CA TYR A 69 16.56 -1.00 3.99
C TYR A 69 15.63 -2.20 4.18
N HIS A 70 14.50 -2.22 3.47
CA HIS A 70 13.54 -3.33 3.53
C HIS A 70 13.94 -4.45 2.55
N ARG A 71 14.61 -5.50 3.07
CA ARG A 71 15.20 -6.58 2.24
C ARG A 71 14.24 -7.23 1.26
N MET A 72 13.01 -7.53 1.68
CA MET A 72 12.03 -8.20 0.80
C MET A 72 11.48 -7.27 -0.29
N MET A 73 11.48 -5.95 -0.06
CA MET A 73 11.02 -4.97 -1.05
C MET A 73 12.18 -4.40 -1.88
N GLY A 74 13.42 -4.68 -1.46
CA GLY A 74 14.64 -4.27 -2.14
C GLY A 74 14.91 -2.77 -2.10
N ARG A 75 14.31 -2.02 -1.17
CA ARG A 75 14.32 -0.54 -1.18
C ARG A 75 14.23 0.06 0.22
N TYR A 76 14.60 1.34 0.32
CA TYR A 76 14.20 2.22 1.42
C TYR A 76 12.82 2.80 1.11
N LEU A 77 12.01 3.04 2.14
CA LEU A 77 10.68 3.63 1.99
C LEU A 77 10.67 5.02 2.61
N PHE A 78 10.07 5.97 1.89
CA PHE A 78 9.92 7.33 2.37
C PHE A 78 8.75 7.40 3.37
N LYS A 79 8.97 8.02 4.52
CA LYS A 79 8.01 8.12 5.62
C LYS A 79 7.20 9.41 5.59
N GLY A 80 7.65 10.42 4.83
CA GLY A 80 7.07 11.75 4.80
C GLY A 80 8.09 12.81 5.19
N PHE A 81 7.75 14.07 4.92
CA PHE A 81 8.49 15.19 5.47
C PHE A 81 8.04 15.45 6.91
N PRO A 82 8.90 15.97 7.79
CA PRO A 82 8.50 16.37 9.13
C PRO A 82 7.34 17.37 9.04
N SER A 83 6.28 17.16 9.81
CA SER A 83 5.18 18.10 9.90
C SER A 83 5.52 19.14 10.98
N ASP A 84 5.24 20.42 10.74
CA ASP A 84 5.34 21.46 11.77
C ASP A 84 4.33 21.24 12.94
N ASP A 85 3.37 20.32 12.76
CA ASP A 85 2.31 19.97 13.73
C ASP A 85 2.69 18.80 14.67
N ASP A 86 3.87 18.20 14.49
CA ASP A 86 4.34 17.08 15.32
C ASP A 86 4.95 17.55 16.68
N GLY A 87 4.78 18.84 17.01
CA GLY A 87 5.40 19.51 18.15
C GLY A 87 4.42 20.25 19.06
N VAL A 88 3.62 19.53 19.84
CA VAL A 88 3.32 20.02 21.21
C VAL A 88 4.43 19.51 22.13
N ALA A 89 5.59 20.17 22.04
CA ALA A 89 6.63 20.09 23.05
C ALA A 89 7.41 21.41 23.08
N ASP A 90 7.00 22.23 24.05
CA ASP A 90 7.69 23.35 24.71
C ASP A 90 8.34 24.46 23.86
N ASP A 91 7.92 25.68 24.16
CA ASP A 91 8.44 26.93 23.60
C ASP A 91 9.96 27.06 23.84
N ASN A 92 10.76 26.94 22.77
CA ASN A 92 11.97 27.73 22.46
C ASN A 92 12.96 26.94 21.58
N ALA A 93 12.89 27.09 20.26
CA ALA A 93 14.05 27.00 19.35
C ALA A 93 13.66 27.38 17.91
N ALA A 94 13.32 28.64 17.68
CA ALA A 94 13.25 29.17 16.32
C ALA A 94 14.68 29.47 15.84
N GLU A 95 15.20 28.66 14.90
CA GLU A 95 16.13 29.02 13.80
C GLU A 95 16.90 27.79 13.27
N ALA A 96 16.24 26.88 12.52
CA ALA A 96 16.97 25.90 11.67
C ALA A 96 16.14 25.24 10.53
N ALA A 97 14.86 25.55 10.34
CA ALA A 97 13.93 24.67 9.62
C ALA A 97 13.91 24.76 8.07
N THR A 98 14.76 25.55 7.41
CA THR A 98 14.66 25.74 5.93
C THR A 98 15.52 24.80 5.10
N ASN A 99 16.47 24.05 5.70
CA ASN A 99 17.42 23.23 4.95
C ASN A 99 17.06 21.73 4.87
N GLY A 100 16.21 21.23 5.78
CA GLY A 100 15.84 19.82 5.84
C GLY A 100 14.94 19.37 4.67
N ASN A 101 14.04 20.26 4.21
CA ASN A 101 13.02 19.90 3.24
C ASN A 101 13.57 19.70 1.82
N LYS A 102 14.55 20.52 1.41
CA LYS A 102 15.17 20.44 0.07
C LYS A 102 15.98 19.16 -0.15
N LYS A 103 16.62 18.63 0.90
CA LYS A 103 17.43 17.41 0.80
C LYS A 103 16.54 16.18 0.58
N ALA A 104 15.45 16.08 1.32
CA ALA A 104 14.51 14.97 1.18
C ALA A 104 13.76 14.98 -0.16
N GLU A 105 13.52 16.16 -0.76
CA GLU A 105 12.99 16.27 -2.13
C GLU A 105 14.00 15.79 -3.19
N LEU A 106 15.28 16.12 -3.02
CA LEU A 106 16.35 15.66 -3.93
C LEU A 106 16.60 14.16 -3.85
N ASP A 107 16.42 13.54 -2.67
CA ASP A 107 16.62 12.09 -2.47
C ASP A 107 15.47 11.24 -3.05
N LEU A 108 14.37 11.86 -3.51
CA LEU A 108 13.20 11.18 -4.08
C LEU A 108 13.30 10.98 -5.61
N PHE A 109 14.23 11.66 -6.28
CA PHE A 109 14.43 11.67 -7.74
C PHE A 109 15.89 11.36 -8.11
#